data_AF-A0A7F8QYP9-F1
#
_entry.id   AF-A0A7F8QYP9-F1
#
_cell.length_a   1.000
_cell.length_b   1.000
_cell.length_c   1.000
_cell.angle_alpha   90.00
_cell.angle_beta   90.00
_cell.angle_gamma   90.00
#
_symmetry.space_group_name_H-M   'P 1'
#
loop_
_entity.id
_entity.type
_entity.pdbx_description
1 polymer ?
#
loop_
_entity_poly.entity_id
_entity_poly.type
_entity_poly.pdbx_seq_one_letter_code
_entity_poly.pdbx_strand_id
1 'polypeptide(L)'
;MLIKGGNANSMVTQVLKDVYALKKPYGVLYKKKNITRPFEDQTSLEFFSKKSDCSLFMFGSHNKKRPNNLVIGRMYDYHVLDMIELGIEKFVSLKDIKNSKCPEGTKPMLIFAGDDFDVTEDYRRLKSLLIDFFRGPTVPNIRLAGLEYVLHFTALNGKIYFRSYKLLLKKSGCRTPRIELEEMGPSLDLVLRRTHLASDDLYKLSMKMPKALKPKKKKNVSHDTFGTTYGRIHMQKQDLSKLQTRKMKGLKKRPAERITEDQEKKSKRIKKN
;
A
#
# COMPACT_ATOMS: atom_id res chain seq x y z
N MET A 1 10.95 7.06 15.62
CA MET A 1 12.21 7.28 16.38
C MET A 1 13.41 6.57 15.75
N LEU A 2 14.61 7.11 15.91
CA LEU A 2 15.88 6.50 15.52
C LEU A 2 16.79 6.44 16.75
N ILE A 3 17.27 5.25 17.09
CA ILE A 3 17.96 4.95 18.34
C ILE A 3 19.37 4.45 18.03
N LYS A 4 20.35 5.10 18.67
CA LYS A 4 21.74 4.66 18.64
C LYS A 4 21.99 3.62 19.73
N GLY A 5 22.35 2.41 19.34
CA GLY A 5 22.76 1.34 20.26
C GLY A 5 24.12 1.60 20.91
N GLY A 6 24.38 0.91 22.02
CA GLY A 6 25.63 1.02 22.80
C GLY A 6 26.90 0.89 21.97
N ASN A 7 26.93 -0.13 21.10
CA ASN A 7 28.10 -0.48 20.30
C ASN A 7 28.03 0.07 18.87
N ALA A 8 27.16 1.03 18.56
CA ALA A 8 27.03 1.57 17.21
C ALA A 8 28.32 2.29 16.75
N ASN A 9 28.85 1.88 15.59
CA ASN A 9 30.03 2.49 14.98
C ASN A 9 29.71 3.81 14.23
N SER A 10 30.73 4.44 13.65
CA SER A 10 30.60 5.68 12.88
C SER A 10 29.70 5.52 11.66
N MET A 11 29.87 4.43 10.90
CA MET A 11 29.05 4.11 9.72
C MET A 11 27.56 4.03 10.07
N VAL A 12 27.18 3.17 11.04
CA VAL A 12 25.78 3.02 11.47
C VAL A 12 25.24 4.33 12.04
N THR A 13 26.05 5.09 12.78
CA THR A 13 25.64 6.42 13.28
C THR A 13 25.35 7.37 12.13
N GLN A 14 26.15 7.34 11.05
CA GLN A 14 25.93 8.19 9.88
C GLN A 14 24.68 7.75 9.10
N VAL A 15 24.44 6.44 8.95
CA VAL A 15 23.19 5.92 8.37
C VAL A 15 21.96 6.42 9.13
N LEU A 16 21.97 6.36 10.47
CA LEU A 16 20.87 6.87 11.27
C LEU A 16 20.65 8.38 11.07
N LYS A 17 21.72 9.16 10.87
CA LYS A 17 21.61 10.60 10.58
C LYS A 17 21.02 10.87 9.19
N ASP A 18 21.43 10.09 8.19
CA ASP A 18 20.97 10.26 6.82
C ASP A 18 19.50 9.84 6.67
N VAL A 19 19.11 8.71 7.27
CA VAL A 19 17.70 8.29 7.33
C VAL A 19 16.86 9.29 8.13
N TYR A 20 17.40 9.85 9.22
CA TYR A 20 16.72 10.92 9.96
C TYR A 20 16.47 12.15 9.08
N ALA A 21 17.44 12.57 8.26
CA ALA A 21 17.28 13.68 7.32
C ALA A 21 16.14 13.43 6.33
N LEU A 22 16.03 12.22 5.78
CA LEU A 22 14.90 11.83 4.91
C LEU A 22 13.55 11.82 5.63
N LYS A 23 13.53 11.55 6.94
CA LYS A 23 12.30 11.41 7.72
C LYS A 23 11.81 12.72 8.34
N LYS A 24 12.61 13.79 8.31
CA LYS A 24 12.19 15.10 8.80
C LYS A 24 10.92 15.59 8.07
N PRO A 25 10.00 16.26 8.78
CA PRO A 25 10.07 16.66 10.19
C PRO A 25 9.59 15.58 11.19
N TYR A 26 9.05 14.46 10.72
CA TYR A 26 8.35 13.46 11.55
C TYR A 26 9.27 12.41 12.20
N GLY A 27 10.54 12.76 12.42
CA GLY A 27 11.55 11.89 13.01
C GLY A 27 12.00 12.39 14.37
N VAL A 28 12.39 11.47 15.26
CA VAL A 28 13.07 11.78 16.53
C VAL A 28 14.36 10.98 16.57
N LEU A 29 15.51 11.66 16.66
CA LEU A 29 16.83 11.02 16.73
C LEU A 29 17.40 11.08 18.16
N TYR A 30 17.59 9.92 18.78
CA TYR A 30 18.24 9.80 20.08
C TYR A 30 19.76 9.84 19.93
N LYS A 31 20.39 10.89 20.47
CA LYS A 31 21.84 11.10 20.40
C LYS A 31 22.63 10.22 21.39
N LYS A 32 22.06 9.96 22.56
CA LYS A 32 22.69 9.12 23.60
C LYS A 32 22.72 7.66 23.15
N LYS A 33 23.78 6.95 23.56
CA LYS A 33 23.91 5.50 23.35
C LYS A 33 22.98 4.77 24.31
N ASN A 34 22.22 3.81 23.80
CA ASN A 34 21.31 2.98 24.58
C ASN A 34 21.76 1.52 24.53
N ILE A 35 22.03 0.92 25.69
CA ILE A 35 22.43 -0.48 25.80
C ILE A 35 21.15 -1.32 25.76
N THR A 36 20.68 -1.60 24.56
CA THR A 36 19.43 -2.31 24.33
C THR A 36 19.67 -3.39 23.29
N ARG A 37 19.00 -4.54 23.45
CA ARG A 37 19.09 -5.66 22.53
C ARG A 37 17.67 -6.02 22.07
N PRO A 38 17.20 -5.43 20.95
CA PRO A 38 15.80 -5.53 20.52
C PRO A 38 15.22 -6.95 20.45
N PHE A 39 16.04 -7.94 20.09
CA PHE A 39 15.63 -9.34 19.97
C PHE A 39 15.69 -10.14 21.26
N GLU A 40 16.28 -9.60 22.33
CA GLU A 40 16.35 -10.23 23.65
C GLU A 40 15.35 -9.58 24.61
N ASP A 41 15.28 -8.24 24.60
CA ASP A 41 14.33 -7.46 25.41
C ASP A 41 13.73 -6.32 24.58
N GLN A 42 12.40 -6.31 24.51
CA GLN A 42 11.60 -5.34 23.77
C GLN A 42 11.09 -4.19 24.65
N THR A 43 11.05 -4.36 25.98
CA THR A 43 10.42 -3.42 26.93
C THR A 43 11.02 -2.02 26.86
N SER A 44 12.34 -1.94 26.68
CA SER A 44 13.04 -0.67 26.50
C SER A 44 12.57 0.09 25.25
N LEU A 45 12.30 -0.61 24.15
CA LEU A 45 11.79 0.00 22.91
C LEU A 45 10.35 0.48 23.09
N GLU A 46 9.52 -0.30 23.77
CA GLU A 46 8.14 0.07 24.11
C GLU A 46 8.10 1.31 25.00
N PHE A 47 9.00 1.40 25.99
CA PHE A 47 9.16 2.59 26.83
C PHE A 47 9.52 3.83 26.00
N PHE A 48 10.49 3.72 25.07
CA PHE A 48 10.83 4.83 24.19
C PHE A 48 9.67 5.21 23.26
N SER A 49 8.94 4.22 22.73
CA SER A 49 7.77 4.44 21.89
C SER A 49 6.70 5.22 22.64
N LYS A 50 6.35 4.81 23.87
CA LYS A 50 5.37 5.49 24.72
C LYS A 50 5.82 6.89 25.12
N LYS A 51 7.11 7.07 25.39
CA LYS A 51 7.68 8.37 25.80
C LYS A 51 7.73 9.39 24.65
N SER A 52 7.99 8.95 23.42
CA SER A 52 8.15 9.82 22.25
C SER A 52 6.98 9.78 21.27
N ASP A 53 5.91 9.08 21.63
CA ASP A 53 4.75 8.80 20.79
C ASP A 53 5.15 8.38 19.36
N CYS A 54 6.03 7.38 19.28
CA CYS A 54 6.62 6.91 18.03
C CYS A 54 6.19 5.49 17.69
N SER A 55 5.38 5.34 16.64
CA SER A 55 4.97 4.02 16.12
C SER A 55 6.05 3.29 15.32
N LEU A 56 7.03 4.00 14.79
CA LEU A 56 8.08 3.42 13.95
C LEU A 56 9.44 3.60 14.62
N PHE A 57 10.31 2.59 14.52
CA PHE A 57 11.66 2.69 15.05
C PHE A 57 12.73 2.12 14.13
N MET A 58 13.93 2.67 14.28
CA MET A 58 15.15 2.16 13.67
C MET A 58 16.26 2.16 14.72
N PHE A 59 16.85 1.00 14.98
CA PHE A 59 17.91 0.80 15.97
C PHE A 59 19.22 0.38 15.31
N GLY A 60 20.26 1.17 15.49
CA GLY A 60 21.58 0.89 14.96
C GLY A 60 22.50 0.23 15.98
N SER A 61 23.17 -0.86 15.61
CA SER A 61 24.14 -1.57 16.45
C SER A 61 25.30 -2.14 15.63
N HIS A 62 26.37 -2.56 16.29
CA HIS A 62 27.49 -3.24 15.63
C HIS A 62 28.13 -4.23 16.61
N ASN A 63 28.44 -5.44 16.15
CA ASN A 63 29.23 -6.43 16.88
C ASN A 63 29.91 -7.40 15.89
N LYS A 64 30.84 -8.24 16.37
CA LYS A 64 31.59 -9.19 15.52
C LYS A 64 30.68 -10.19 14.77
N LYS A 65 29.64 -10.70 15.43
CA LYS A 65 28.69 -11.67 14.83
C LYS A 65 27.75 -11.01 13.80
N ARG A 66 27.42 -9.74 14.00
CA ARG A 66 26.48 -8.93 13.22
C ARG A 66 27.09 -7.54 13.03
N PRO A 67 28.05 -7.40 12.11
CA PRO A 67 28.61 -6.11 11.79
C PRO A 67 27.54 -5.22 11.12
N ASN A 68 27.66 -3.91 11.35
CA ASN A 68 26.86 -2.83 10.75
C ASN A 68 25.36 -3.14 10.70
N ASN A 69 24.77 -3.33 11.88
CA ASN A 69 23.46 -3.91 12.01
C ASN A 69 22.39 -2.84 12.22
N LEU A 70 21.31 -2.93 11.45
CA LEU A 70 20.17 -2.05 11.51
C LEU A 70 18.92 -2.87 11.80
N VAL A 71 18.18 -2.55 12.85
CA VAL A 71 16.89 -3.16 13.14
C VAL A 71 15.81 -2.14 12.85
N ILE A 72 14.89 -2.45 11.96
CA ILE A 72 13.72 -1.62 11.65
C ILE A 72 12.50 -2.33 12.19
N GLY A 73 11.59 -1.60 12.81
CA GLY A 73 10.35 -2.17 13.29
C GLY A 73 9.24 -1.16 13.43
N ARG A 74 8.05 -1.70 13.68
CA ARG A 74 6.83 -0.94 13.92
C ARG A 74 6.14 -1.42 15.18
N MET A 75 5.46 -0.50 15.83
CA MET A 75 4.69 -0.70 17.05
C MET A 75 3.20 -0.70 16.73
N TYR A 76 2.44 -1.47 17.49
CA TYR A 76 0.99 -1.43 17.53
C TYR A 76 0.58 -1.31 19.01
N ASP A 77 -0.13 -0.23 19.35
CA ASP A 77 -0.48 0.10 20.74
C ASP A 77 0.74 0.12 21.68
N TYR A 78 1.81 0.77 21.24
CA TYR A 78 3.12 0.85 21.93
C TYR A 78 3.85 -0.48 22.16
N HIS A 79 3.29 -1.61 21.71
CA HIS A 79 3.94 -2.91 21.72
C HIS A 79 4.59 -3.21 20.37
N VAL A 80 5.67 -3.98 20.37
CA VAL A 80 6.34 -4.37 19.12
C VAL A 80 5.43 -5.28 18.29
N LEU A 81 5.15 -4.86 17.05
CA LEU A 81 4.40 -5.67 16.10
C LEU A 81 5.36 -6.50 15.25
N ASP A 82 6.21 -5.84 14.46
CA ASP A 82 7.19 -6.49 13.59
C ASP A 82 8.57 -5.87 13.78
N MET A 83 9.61 -6.70 13.74
CA MET A 83 11.01 -6.28 13.68
C MET A 83 11.77 -7.06 12.62
N ILE A 84 12.58 -6.36 11.85
CA ILE A 84 13.43 -6.95 10.81
C ILE A 84 14.85 -6.42 10.98
N GLU A 85 15.79 -7.35 11.06
CA GLU A 85 17.21 -7.07 11.14
C GLU A 85 17.84 -7.07 9.73
N LEU A 86 18.59 -6.01 9.45
CA LEU A 86 19.24 -5.74 8.17
C LEU A 86 20.72 -5.48 8.41
N GLY A 87 21.58 -6.27 7.77
CA GLY A 87 23.02 -6.04 7.76
C GLY A 87 23.41 -5.08 6.65
N ILE A 88 24.18 -4.05 6.95
CA ILE A 88 24.71 -3.11 5.96
C ILE A 88 26.06 -3.63 5.45
N GLU A 89 26.13 -3.96 4.17
CA GLU A 89 27.37 -4.35 3.49
C GLU A 89 28.11 -3.13 2.93
N LYS A 90 27.39 -2.29 2.20
CA LYS A 90 27.93 -1.08 1.56
C LYS A 90 27.08 0.12 1.93
N PHE A 91 27.73 1.25 2.16
CA PHE A 91 27.09 2.51 2.47
C PHE A 91 27.81 3.67 1.78
N VAL A 92 27.03 4.52 1.11
CA VAL A 92 27.46 5.83 0.61
C VAL A 92 26.55 6.88 1.25
N SER A 93 27.17 7.84 1.94
CA SER A 93 26.47 8.88 2.69
C SER A 93 25.86 9.94 1.77
N LEU A 94 24.81 10.60 2.25
CA LEU A 94 24.30 11.84 1.65
C LEU A 94 25.40 12.89 1.47
N LYS A 95 26.39 12.90 2.37
CA LYS A 95 27.50 13.87 2.36
C LYS A 95 28.54 13.60 1.27
N ASP A 96 28.69 12.35 0.88
CA ASP A 96 29.76 11.95 -0.05
C ASP A 96 29.39 12.29 -1.49
N ILE A 97 28.09 12.34 -1.79
CA ILE A 97 27.55 12.67 -3.10
C ILE A 97 27.38 14.20 -3.20
N LYS A 98 28.22 14.85 -4.00
CA LYS A 98 28.27 16.31 -4.17
C LYS A 98 27.18 16.84 -5.12
N ASN A 99 25.92 16.59 -4.81
CA ASN A 99 24.77 17.02 -5.62
C ASN A 99 23.77 17.83 -4.78
N SER A 100 22.93 18.62 -5.45
CA SER A 100 21.87 19.39 -4.81
C SER A 100 20.83 18.48 -4.16
N LYS A 101 20.64 18.59 -2.85
CA LYS A 101 19.71 17.73 -2.08
C LYS A 101 18.28 18.22 -2.18
N CYS A 102 17.34 17.36 -1.80
CA CYS A 102 15.92 17.71 -1.76
C CYS A 102 15.59 18.48 -0.46
N PRO A 103 14.60 19.37 -0.47
CA PRO A 103 14.07 20.04 0.71
C PRO A 103 13.56 19.02 1.75
N GLU A 104 13.67 19.40 3.02
CA GLU A 104 13.15 18.61 4.13
C GLU A 104 11.61 18.55 4.07
N GLY A 105 11.03 17.38 4.38
CA GLY A 105 9.57 17.20 4.38
C GLY A 105 8.95 16.90 3.01
N THR A 106 9.72 16.87 1.93
CA THR A 106 9.22 16.46 0.61
C THR A 106 8.80 14.99 0.63
N LYS A 107 7.61 14.70 0.10
CA LYS A 107 7.07 13.34 0.02
C LYS A 107 7.85 12.52 -1.02
N PRO A 108 8.49 11.41 -0.63
CA PRO A 108 9.20 10.58 -1.59
C PRO A 108 8.24 9.82 -2.50
N MET A 109 8.67 9.57 -3.72
CA MET A 109 8.13 8.48 -4.54
C MET A 109 8.84 7.18 -4.17
N LEU A 110 8.11 6.08 -4.05
CA LEU A 110 8.67 4.79 -3.68
C LEU A 110 8.58 3.85 -4.88
N ILE A 111 9.70 3.24 -5.25
CA ILE A 111 9.76 2.20 -6.27
C ILE A 111 10.28 0.92 -5.62
N PHE A 112 9.58 -0.18 -5.83
CA PHE A 112 10.01 -1.51 -5.42
C PHE A 112 10.20 -2.34 -6.68
N ALA A 113 11.40 -2.87 -6.87
CA ALA A 113 11.78 -3.72 -8.00
C ALA A 113 12.28 -5.07 -7.50
N GLY A 114 11.98 -6.13 -8.25
CA GLY A 114 12.33 -7.51 -7.91
C GLY A 114 11.15 -8.31 -7.37
N ASP A 115 11.01 -9.53 -7.88
CA ASP A 115 9.88 -10.42 -7.59
C ASP A 115 9.92 -10.96 -6.16
N ASP A 116 11.11 -11.01 -5.54
CA ASP A 116 11.32 -11.46 -4.16
C ASP A 116 10.39 -10.76 -3.16
N PHE A 117 10.04 -9.49 -3.41
CA PHE A 117 9.12 -8.70 -2.60
C PHE A 117 7.69 -9.23 -2.54
N ASP A 118 7.27 -10.01 -3.53
CA ASP A 118 5.92 -10.55 -3.64
C ASP A 118 5.88 -12.08 -3.44
N VAL A 119 7.04 -12.76 -3.46
CA VAL A 119 7.15 -14.22 -3.29
C VAL A 119 7.22 -14.64 -1.83
N THR A 120 8.15 -14.08 -1.04
CA THR A 120 8.39 -14.55 0.34
C THR A 120 7.70 -13.64 1.36
N GLU A 121 7.21 -14.23 2.46
CA GLU A 121 6.51 -13.44 3.47
C GLU A 121 7.43 -12.41 4.14
N ASP A 122 8.67 -12.76 4.45
CA ASP A 122 9.63 -11.83 5.05
C ASP A 122 9.82 -10.56 4.21
N TYR A 123 10.00 -10.72 2.89
CA TYR A 123 10.18 -9.59 1.99
C TYR A 123 8.86 -8.82 1.76
N ARG A 124 7.70 -9.48 1.76
CA ARG A 124 6.39 -8.82 1.71
C ARG A 124 6.16 -7.94 2.94
N ARG A 125 6.51 -8.47 4.13
CA ARG A 125 6.44 -7.73 5.40
C ARG A 125 7.44 -6.58 5.43
N LEU A 126 8.64 -6.79 4.91
CA LEU A 126 9.64 -5.75 4.77
C LEU A 126 9.20 -4.64 3.81
N LYS A 127 8.64 -4.97 2.64
CA LYS A 127 8.03 -4.00 1.71
C LYS A 127 6.95 -3.18 2.41
N SER A 128 6.04 -3.83 3.14
CA SER A 128 5.03 -3.14 3.96
C SER A 128 5.67 -2.18 4.98
N LEU A 129 6.69 -2.63 5.69
CA LEU A 129 7.40 -1.83 6.69
C LEU A 129 8.13 -0.63 6.06
N LEU A 130 8.82 -0.82 4.94
CA LEU A 130 9.53 0.25 4.22
C LEU A 130 8.56 1.30 3.64
N ILE A 131 7.42 0.86 3.10
CA ILE A 131 6.36 1.77 2.65
C ILE A 131 5.90 2.63 3.82
N ASP A 132 5.56 2.03 4.95
CA ASP A 132 5.10 2.77 6.12
C ASP A 132 6.18 3.70 6.70
N PHE A 133 7.43 3.25 6.65
CA PHE A 133 8.58 4.01 7.12
C PHE A 133 8.85 5.28 6.29
N PHE A 134 8.74 5.21 4.97
CA PHE A 134 9.14 6.32 4.09
C PHE A 134 7.99 7.11 3.45
N ARG A 135 6.76 6.60 3.39
CA ARG A 135 5.63 7.25 2.67
C ARG A 135 5.30 8.69 3.08
N GLY A 136 5.54 9.07 4.33
CA GLY A 136 5.08 10.35 4.88
C GLY A 136 3.54 10.49 4.94
N PRO A 137 3.00 11.72 4.97
CA PRO A 137 1.56 11.96 5.13
C PRO A 137 0.75 11.46 3.92
N THR A 138 -0.50 11.05 4.18
CA THR A 138 -1.46 10.70 3.13
C THR A 138 -2.17 11.95 2.68
N VAL A 139 -1.99 12.33 1.42
CA VAL A 139 -2.58 13.54 0.83
C VAL A 139 -3.43 13.16 -0.37
N PRO A 140 -4.59 13.81 -0.59
CA PRO A 140 -5.45 13.51 -1.74
C PRO A 140 -4.84 14.02 -3.05
N ASN A 141 -4.11 15.14 -3.00
CA ASN A 141 -3.51 15.78 -4.15
C ASN A 141 -2.03 16.08 -3.89
N ILE A 142 -1.21 16.04 -4.94
CA ILE A 142 0.22 16.38 -4.90
C ILE A 142 0.55 17.38 -6.00
N ARG A 143 1.40 18.36 -5.68
CA ARG A 143 1.94 19.30 -6.67
C ARG A 143 3.00 18.61 -7.50
N LEU A 144 3.00 18.81 -8.82
CA LEU A 144 4.03 18.28 -9.73
C LEU A 144 5.44 18.69 -9.32
N ALA A 145 5.64 19.95 -8.91
CA ALA A 145 6.92 20.43 -8.41
C ALA A 145 7.37 19.78 -7.08
N GLY A 146 6.46 19.11 -6.36
CA GLY A 146 6.80 18.36 -5.15
C GLY A 146 7.29 16.93 -5.42
N LEU A 147 7.31 16.50 -6.68
CA LEU A 147 7.82 15.18 -7.10
C LEU A 147 9.33 15.25 -7.35
N GLU A 148 10.10 15.47 -6.29
CA GLU A 148 11.53 15.80 -6.42
C GLU A 148 12.48 14.61 -6.31
N TYR A 149 12.12 13.56 -5.56
CA TYR A 149 12.98 12.40 -5.38
C TYR A 149 12.24 11.06 -5.27
N VAL A 150 12.97 10.02 -5.62
CA VAL A 150 12.56 8.62 -5.57
C VAL A 150 13.47 7.86 -4.62
N LEU A 151 12.86 7.06 -3.75
CA LEU A 151 13.51 5.99 -3.02
C LEU A 151 13.23 4.69 -3.77
N HIS A 152 14.30 4.09 -4.29
CA HIS A 152 14.25 2.85 -5.05
C HIS A 152 14.79 1.72 -4.19
N PHE A 153 13.95 0.71 -3.99
CA PHE A 153 14.28 -0.53 -3.31
C PHE A 153 14.30 -1.66 -4.33
N THR A 154 15.45 -2.30 -4.52
CA THR A 154 15.59 -3.45 -5.42
C THR A 154 15.95 -4.69 -4.61
N ALA A 155 15.16 -5.74 -4.69
CA ALA A 155 15.50 -7.05 -4.15
C ALA A 155 16.09 -7.93 -5.26
N LEU A 156 17.32 -8.39 -5.09
CA LEU A 156 18.01 -9.25 -6.06
C LEU A 156 19.03 -10.13 -5.34
N ASN A 157 19.00 -11.44 -5.62
CA ASN A 157 19.97 -12.42 -5.10
C ASN A 157 20.11 -12.37 -3.56
N GLY A 158 19.00 -12.25 -2.84
CA GLY A 158 19.01 -12.18 -1.37
C GLY A 158 19.53 -10.87 -0.78
N LYS A 159 19.85 -9.87 -1.61
CA LYS A 159 20.25 -8.52 -1.19
C LYS A 159 19.16 -7.51 -1.52
N ILE A 160 19.12 -6.45 -0.71
CA ILE A 160 18.19 -5.34 -0.86
C ILE A 160 18.99 -4.08 -1.06
N TYR A 161 18.91 -3.54 -2.26
CA TYR A 161 19.55 -2.28 -2.63
C TYR A 161 18.58 -1.15 -2.32
N PHE A 162 18.96 -0.29 -1.39
CA PHE A 162 18.28 0.96 -1.16
C PHE A 162 19.09 2.08 -1.83
N ARG A 163 18.44 2.77 -2.77
CA ARG A 163 19.00 3.88 -3.54
C ARG A 163 18.06 5.07 -3.48
N SER A 164 18.64 6.25 -3.53
CA SER A 164 17.91 7.51 -3.47
C SER A 164 18.35 8.40 -4.63
N TYR A 165 17.38 8.77 -5.46
CA TYR A 165 17.58 9.50 -6.70
C TYR A 165 16.77 10.79 -6.69
N LYS A 166 17.39 11.88 -7.13
CA LYS A 166 16.72 13.13 -7.45
C LYS A 166 16.20 13.07 -8.89
N LEU A 167 15.02 13.63 -9.12
CA LEU A 167 14.41 13.72 -10.44
C LEU A 167 14.81 15.01 -11.14
N LEU A 168 15.20 14.87 -12.40
CA LEU A 168 15.41 15.97 -13.34
C LEU A 168 14.40 15.84 -14.47
N LEU A 169 13.47 16.79 -14.54
CA LEU A 169 12.46 16.85 -15.59
C LEU A 169 13.02 17.65 -16.78
N LYS A 170 13.33 16.95 -17.87
CA LYS A 170 13.81 17.55 -19.13
C LYS A 170 12.67 17.71 -20.13
N LYS A 171 12.80 18.70 -21.01
CA LYS A 171 11.86 18.94 -22.11
C LYS A 171 11.89 17.75 -23.08
N SER A 172 10.73 17.18 -23.38
CA SER A 172 10.56 16.01 -24.27
C SER A 172 9.82 16.32 -25.57
N GLY A 173 9.16 17.49 -25.67
CA GLY A 173 8.28 17.83 -26.80
C GLY A 173 6.85 17.27 -26.70
N CYS A 174 6.57 16.40 -25.72
CA CYS A 174 5.23 15.88 -25.42
C CYS A 174 4.69 16.46 -24.10
N ARG A 175 3.42 16.16 -23.76
CA ARG A 175 2.81 16.55 -22.48
C ARG A 175 3.56 16.00 -21.26
N THR A 176 4.19 14.83 -21.40
CA THR A 176 4.96 14.17 -20.35
C THR A 176 6.45 14.50 -20.47
N PRO A 177 7.10 15.08 -19.45
CA PRO A 177 8.53 15.40 -19.49
C PRO A 177 9.39 14.14 -19.55
N ARG A 178 10.61 14.27 -20.08
CA ARG A 178 11.62 13.19 -20.04
C ARG A 178 12.24 13.19 -18.64
N ILE A 179 12.19 12.05 -17.97
CA ILE A 179 12.70 11.89 -16.61
C ILE A 179 14.15 11.41 -16.68
N GLU A 180 15.04 12.13 -16.02
CA GLU A 180 16.41 11.71 -15.76
C GLU A 180 16.61 11.62 -14.24
N LEU A 181 17.45 10.68 -13.80
CA LEU A 181 17.71 10.43 -12.38
C LEU A 181 19.15 10.78 -12.05
N GLU A 182 19.33 11.53 -10.98
CA GLU A 182 20.64 11.88 -10.42
C GLU A 182 20.77 11.23 -9.05
N GLU A 183 21.90 10.56 -8.76
CA GLU A 183 22.08 9.95 -7.45
C GLU A 183 22.17 11.04 -6.36
N MET A 184 21.39 10.89 -5.29
CA MET A 184 21.37 11.82 -4.16
C MET A 184 21.97 11.19 -2.90
N GLY A 185 21.76 9.88 -2.70
CA GLY A 185 22.05 9.17 -1.46
C GLY A 185 20.93 9.30 -0.41
N PRO A 186 20.99 8.56 0.70
CA PRO A 186 21.98 7.53 1.01
C PRO A 186 21.80 6.29 0.12
N SER A 187 22.91 5.63 -0.21
CA SER A 187 22.92 4.38 -0.97
C SER A 187 23.40 3.25 -0.05
N LEU A 188 22.57 2.23 0.12
CA LEU A 188 22.74 1.16 1.11
C LEU A 188 22.55 -0.21 0.47
N ASP A 189 23.47 -1.12 0.73
CA ASP A 189 23.33 -2.54 0.37
C ASP A 189 23.02 -3.31 1.64
N LEU A 190 21.82 -3.88 1.68
CA LEU A 190 21.25 -4.49 2.87
C LEU A 190 21.08 -6.00 2.66
N VAL A 191 21.36 -6.77 3.72
CA VAL A 191 21.13 -8.22 3.76
C VAL A 191 20.13 -8.51 4.86
N LEU A 192 19.08 -9.25 4.53
CA LEU A 192 18.09 -9.71 5.49
C LEU A 192 18.73 -10.67 6.50
N ARG A 193 18.47 -10.48 7.80
CA ARG A 193 18.96 -11.34 8.88
C ARG A 193 17.77 -11.91 9.65
N ARG A 194 17.68 -11.66 10.96
CA ARG A 194 16.56 -12.13 11.79
C ARG A 194 15.29 -11.35 11.49
N THR A 195 14.17 -12.06 11.50
CA THR A 195 12.83 -11.48 11.49
C THR A 195 12.11 -11.87 12.78
N HIS A 196 11.29 -10.96 13.28
CA HIS A 196 10.32 -11.20 14.34
C HIS A 196 9.00 -10.63 13.82
N LEU A 197 8.19 -11.49 13.21
CA LEU A 197 6.92 -11.12 12.61
C LEU A 197 5.79 -11.35 13.61
N ALA A 198 4.79 -10.47 13.59
CA ALA A 198 3.56 -10.64 14.35
C ALA A 198 2.80 -11.89 13.89
N SER A 199 2.05 -12.50 14.82
CA SER A 199 1.08 -13.53 14.47
C SER A 199 0.02 -12.99 13.51
N ASP A 200 -0.58 -13.87 12.71
CA ASP A 200 -1.57 -13.48 11.71
C ASP A 200 -2.78 -12.77 12.31
N ASP A 201 -3.19 -13.19 13.51
CA ASP A 201 -4.35 -12.59 14.20
C ASP A 201 -4.04 -11.18 14.69
N LEU A 202 -2.85 -10.98 15.28
CA LEU A 202 -2.40 -9.66 15.71
C LEU A 202 -2.21 -8.74 14.49
N TYR A 203 -1.66 -9.28 13.41
CA TYR A 203 -1.50 -8.51 12.18
C TYR A 203 -2.84 -8.10 11.56
N LYS A 204 -3.81 -9.02 11.47
CA LYS A 204 -5.18 -8.70 11.03
C LYS A 204 -5.85 -7.66 11.93
N LEU A 205 -5.64 -7.76 13.25
CA LEU A 205 -6.16 -6.78 14.20
C LEU A 205 -5.59 -5.39 13.93
N SER A 206 -4.28 -5.29 13.69
CA SER A 206 -3.61 -4.02 13.39
C SER A 206 -4.10 -3.34 12.09
N MET A 207 -4.61 -4.12 11.13
CA MET A 207 -5.12 -3.63 9.85
C MET A 207 -6.62 -3.30 9.86
N LYS A 208 -7.29 -3.43 11.01
CA LYS A 208 -8.73 -3.22 11.12
C LYS A 208 -9.08 -1.74 10.95
N MET A 209 -9.78 -1.40 9.86
CA MET A 209 -10.34 -0.06 9.69
C MET A 209 -11.57 0.15 10.58
N PRO A 210 -11.69 1.31 11.28
CA PRO A 210 -12.89 1.67 12.01
C PRO A 210 -14.14 1.64 11.11
N LYS A 211 -15.25 1.08 11.64
CA LYS A 211 -16.51 0.93 10.88
C LYS A 211 -17.08 2.28 10.39
N ALA A 212 -16.81 3.38 11.10
CA ALA A 212 -17.24 4.73 10.72
C ALA A 212 -16.55 5.25 9.45
N LEU A 213 -15.27 4.91 9.25
CA LEU A 213 -14.50 5.31 8.07
C LEU A 213 -14.76 4.40 6.87
N LYS A 214 -15.33 3.22 7.08
CA LYS A 214 -15.64 2.27 6.01
C LYS A 214 -16.98 2.64 5.36
N PRO A 215 -17.01 3.12 4.10
CA PRO A 215 -18.26 3.48 3.44
C PRO A 215 -19.11 2.22 3.26
N LYS A 216 -20.24 2.16 3.96
CA LYS A 216 -21.23 1.10 3.77
C LYS A 216 -22.06 1.42 2.53
N LYS A 217 -21.75 0.77 1.41
CA LYS A 217 -22.63 0.81 0.23
C LYS A 217 -23.94 0.11 0.58
N LYS A 218 -25.04 0.87 0.64
CA LYS A 218 -26.39 0.32 0.73
C LYS A 218 -26.82 -0.10 -0.68
N LYS A 219 -27.18 -1.38 -0.85
CA LYS A 219 -27.62 -1.90 -2.15
C LYS A 219 -28.84 -1.11 -2.64
N ASN A 220 -28.90 -0.84 -3.95
CA ASN A 220 -29.98 -0.12 -4.62
C ASN A 220 -30.16 1.35 -4.19
N VAL A 221 -29.24 1.94 -3.45
CA VAL A 221 -29.26 3.36 -3.10
C VAL A 221 -28.03 4.02 -3.71
N SER A 222 -28.24 5.05 -4.52
CA SER A 222 -27.18 5.88 -5.09
C SER A 222 -27.40 7.34 -4.72
N HIS A 223 -26.32 8.11 -4.63
CA HIS A 223 -26.36 9.55 -4.39
C HIS A 223 -25.86 10.28 -5.63
N ASP A 224 -26.53 11.37 -5.99
CA ASP A 224 -26.07 12.28 -7.03
C ASP A 224 -24.91 13.14 -6.55
N THR A 225 -24.22 13.81 -7.46
CA THR A 225 -23.19 14.81 -7.14
C THR A 225 -23.73 15.96 -6.29
N PHE A 226 -25.02 16.27 -6.44
CA PHE A 226 -25.75 17.27 -5.64
C PHE A 226 -26.32 16.72 -4.32
N GLY A 227 -26.08 15.44 -4.00
CA GLY A 227 -26.53 14.81 -2.74
C GLY A 227 -27.93 14.20 -2.77
N THR A 228 -28.67 14.32 -3.87
CA THR A 228 -29.99 13.70 -4.03
C THR A 228 -29.89 12.18 -3.97
N THR A 229 -30.78 11.53 -3.22
CA THR A 229 -30.76 10.08 -3.02
C THR A 229 -31.71 9.40 -3.99
N TYR A 230 -31.20 8.48 -4.80
CA TYR A 230 -31.97 7.64 -5.71
C TYR A 230 -32.07 6.21 -5.21
N GLY A 231 -33.27 5.64 -5.26
CA GLY A 231 -33.53 4.23 -5.03
C GLY A 231 -33.78 3.49 -6.34
N ARG A 232 -33.00 2.45 -6.65
CA ARG A 232 -33.23 1.62 -7.84
C ARG A 232 -34.17 0.47 -7.51
N ILE A 233 -35.35 0.49 -8.13
CA ILE A 233 -36.31 -0.61 -8.07
C ILE A 233 -36.05 -1.53 -9.27
N HIS A 234 -35.76 -2.80 -9.01
CA HIS A 234 -35.63 -3.81 -10.05
C HIS A 234 -36.97 -4.51 -10.23
N MET A 235 -37.78 -4.04 -11.18
CA MET A 235 -39.03 -4.72 -11.52
C MET A 235 -38.72 -6.06 -12.19
N GLN A 236 -39.41 -7.12 -11.76
CA GLN A 236 -39.37 -8.40 -12.44
C GLN A 236 -40.06 -8.27 -13.81
N LYS A 237 -39.57 -9.03 -14.80
CA LYS A 237 -40.23 -9.11 -16.10
C LYS A 237 -41.61 -9.73 -15.91
N GLN A 238 -42.66 -8.97 -16.19
CA GLN A 238 -44.04 -9.46 -16.09
C GLN A 238 -44.36 -10.36 -17.29
N ASP A 239 -44.68 -11.62 -17.02
CA ASP A 239 -45.15 -12.55 -18.04
C ASP A 239 -46.67 -12.41 -18.23
N LEU A 240 -47.06 -11.78 -19.34
CA LEU A 240 -48.46 -11.55 -19.69
C LEU A 240 -49.11 -12.73 -20.43
N SER A 241 -48.37 -13.79 -20.76
CA SER A 241 -48.93 -14.97 -21.44
C SER A 241 -49.99 -15.69 -20.59
N LYS A 242 -49.88 -15.57 -19.26
CA LYS A 242 -50.83 -16.11 -18.29
C LYS A 242 -52.06 -15.21 -18.08
N LEU A 243 -52.06 -14.00 -18.64
CA LEU A 243 -53.15 -13.05 -18.49
C LEU A 243 -54.32 -13.46 -19.39
N GLN A 244 -55.28 -14.21 -18.83
CA GLN A 244 -56.54 -14.48 -19.50
C GLN A 244 -57.44 -13.24 -19.41
N THR A 245 -57.71 -12.61 -20.56
CA THR A 245 -58.65 -11.50 -20.63
C THR A 245 -60.10 -12.00 -20.52
N ARG A 246 -60.99 -11.13 -20.05
CA ARG A 246 -62.42 -11.43 -20.00
C ARG A 246 -62.93 -11.73 -21.40
N LYS A 247 -63.46 -12.95 -21.61
CA LYS A 247 -64.03 -13.40 -22.89
C LYS A 247 -65.41 -12.77 -23.13
N MET A 248 -65.41 -11.48 -23.49
CA MET A 248 -66.63 -10.73 -23.83
C MET A 248 -67.36 -11.38 -25.00
N LYS A 249 -68.69 -11.24 -25.04
CA LYS A 249 -69.55 -11.86 -26.06
C LYS A 249 -69.15 -11.44 -27.48
N GLY A 250 -68.72 -10.19 -27.67
CA GLY A 250 -68.26 -9.66 -28.97
C GLY A 250 -66.90 -10.20 -29.46
N LEU A 251 -66.08 -10.76 -28.57
CA LEU A 251 -64.79 -11.37 -28.90
C LEU A 251 -64.89 -12.89 -29.13
N LYS A 252 -66.06 -13.48 -28.87
CA LYS A 252 -66.32 -14.90 -29.15
C LYS A 252 -66.61 -15.04 -30.64
N LYS A 253 -65.73 -15.78 -31.34
CA LYS A 253 -65.95 -16.16 -32.74
C LYS A 253 -67.33 -16.76 -32.95
N ARG A 254 -67.99 -16.35 -34.03
CA ARG A 254 -69.29 -16.92 -34.43
C ARG A 254 -69.07 -18.36 -34.94
N PRO A 255 -70.08 -19.24 -34.85
CA PRO A 255 -69.93 -20.65 -35.26
C PRO A 255 -69.43 -20.81 -36.71
N ALA A 256 -69.89 -19.95 -37.63
CA ALA A 256 -69.48 -19.98 -39.04
C ALA A 256 -67.97 -19.73 -39.26
N GLU A 257 -67.36 -18.85 -38.46
CA GLU A 257 -65.93 -18.50 -38.57
C GLU A 257 -65.01 -19.57 -37.97
N ARG A 258 -65.53 -20.44 -37.08
CA ARG A 258 -64.74 -21.55 -36.50
C ARG A 258 -64.56 -22.69 -37.51
N ILE A 259 -65.58 -22.96 -38.31
CA ILE A 259 -65.59 -24.07 -39.28
C ILE A 259 -64.55 -23.81 -40.39
N THR A 260 -64.46 -22.58 -40.88
CA THR A 260 -63.49 -22.19 -41.92
C THR A 260 -62.04 -22.26 -41.44
N GLU A 261 -61.74 -21.85 -40.20
CA GLU A 261 -60.40 -21.97 -39.63
C GLU A 261 -59.96 -23.42 -39.35
N ASP A 262 -60.89 -24.29 -38.93
CA ASP A 262 -60.56 -25.70 -38.68
C ASP A 262 -60.26 -26.45 -39.98
N GLN A 263 -60.90 -26.06 -41.09
CA GLN A 263 -60.56 -26.54 -42.43
C GLN A 263 -59.19 -26.01 -42.89
N GLU A 264 -58.87 -24.73 -42.67
CA GLU A 264 -57.55 -24.17 -42.98
C GLU A 264 -56.41 -24.76 -42.14
N LYS A 265 -56.65 -25.09 -40.86
CA LYS A 265 -55.64 -25.74 -40.02
C LYS A 265 -55.41 -27.20 -40.41
N LYS A 266 -56.45 -27.92 -40.83
CA LYS A 266 -56.31 -29.28 -41.41
C LYS A 266 -55.49 -29.24 -42.70
N SER A 267 -55.77 -28.31 -43.60
CA SER A 267 -55.02 -28.21 -44.87
C SER A 267 -53.56 -27.83 -44.67
N LYS A 268 -53.24 -26.94 -43.71
CA LYS A 268 -51.85 -26.57 -43.36
C LYS A 268 -51.06 -27.71 -42.68
N ARG A 269 -51.72 -28.62 -41.93
CA ARG A 269 -51.07 -29.81 -41.35
C ARG A 269 -50.78 -30.89 -42.40
N ILE A 270 -51.66 -31.06 -43.38
CA ILE A 270 -51.49 -32.04 -44.46
C ILE A 270 -50.33 -31.64 -45.40
N LYS A 271 -50.09 -30.35 -45.61
CA LYS A 271 -48.97 -29.84 -46.45
C LYS A 271 -47.58 -29.89 -45.79
N LYS A 272 -47.48 -30.29 -44.51
CA LYS A 272 -46.22 -30.28 -43.74
C LYS A 272 -45.65 -31.68 -43.47
N ASN A 273 -46.33 -32.72 -43.94
CA ASN A 273 -45.88 -34.11 -43.96
C ASN A 273 -45.48 -34.51 -45.37
#